data_AF-A0A0G1S6C8-F1
#
_entry.id   AF-A0A0G1S6C8-F1
#
_cell.length_a   1.000
_cell.length_b   1.000
_cell.length_c   1.000
_cell.angle_alpha   90.00
_cell.angle_beta   90.00
_cell.angle_gamma   90.00
#
_symmetry.space_group_name_H-M   'P 1'
#
loop_
_entity.id
_entity.type
_entity.pdbx_description
1 polymer ?
#
loop_
_entity_poly.entity_id
_entity_poly.type
_entity_poly.pdbx_seq_one_letter_code
_entity_poly.pdbx_strand_id
1 'polypeptide(L)'
;MMLFLFAVLFHLFLYWPLEFFSYPEFHIYPYLVNRGLIPYRQIIDQHFPALTLTGTNFYSLGFTDPLDFKKLALLLILVQSVFIFKSAGKLRLKGRYFSVFAFALWQIYFAGNHLWYDSFVGFFAVIAFYYWLGRKYFVSGLLLGAAVLFKQSALILPLFLIPWAAVCSPGRLKTAFRFAAGVFLPVAALFYWVYSRGVFDEFWFWTIEFNWLYYPTLAFSPPSFRAVLYLISPALVVVSSLIYQNKRTSVLFPVVWAGLLVLSGFTRVDRMHFQAAVPFLSLITGVLAADLYRYKRIVFYALSAFLIAVFGRYYFRQSHFFQYRFFDSASLRLAQSISRRVPAGDKTFLLGVQPHLYVLSGTLPSGSFFVYQLPWYLHLTGDRMLADLALDPPRYIFFDTSAVVDKVPVTEYARPLLQFIRRDYRLMDKIGDVEVYESRY
;
A
#
# COMPACT_ATOMS: atom_id res chain seq x y z
N MET A 1 3.37 -16.10 -27.73
CA MET A 1 2.98 -16.62 -26.40
C MET A 1 4.21 -16.93 -25.56
N MET A 2 5.18 -17.72 -26.04
CA MET A 2 6.40 -18.10 -25.28
C MET A 2 7.16 -16.92 -24.66
N LEU A 3 7.42 -15.83 -25.40
CA LEU A 3 8.11 -14.65 -24.85
C LEU A 3 7.35 -13.97 -23.71
N PHE A 4 6.01 -13.99 -23.74
CA PHE A 4 5.20 -13.45 -22.65
C PHE A 4 5.33 -14.34 -21.40
N LEU A 5 5.20 -15.66 -21.57
CA LEU A 5 5.38 -16.61 -20.47
C LEU A 5 6.78 -16.50 -19.86
N PHE A 6 7.81 -16.41 -20.69
CA PHE A 6 9.18 -16.19 -20.23
C PHE A 6 9.31 -14.91 -19.40
N ALA A 7 8.78 -13.78 -19.87
CA ALA A 7 8.86 -12.51 -19.13
C ALA A 7 8.13 -12.58 -17.79
N VAL A 8 6.98 -13.28 -17.73
CA VAL A 8 6.23 -13.50 -16.50
C VAL A 8 6.98 -14.41 -15.54
N LEU A 9 7.48 -15.55 -16.01
CA LEU A 9 8.27 -16.49 -15.19
C LEU A 9 9.55 -15.84 -14.67
N PHE A 10 10.22 -15.04 -15.50
CA PHE A 10 11.37 -14.24 -15.09
C PHE A 10 11.02 -13.26 -13.96
N HIS A 11 9.87 -12.58 -14.06
CA HIS A 11 9.41 -11.69 -12.99
C HIS A 11 9.16 -12.46 -11.68
N LEU A 12 8.45 -13.57 -11.73
CA LEU A 12 8.21 -14.41 -10.55
C LEU A 12 9.51 -14.94 -9.94
N PHE A 13 10.45 -15.37 -10.79
CA PHE A 13 11.76 -15.85 -10.37
C PHE A 13 12.55 -14.78 -9.63
N LEU A 14 12.59 -13.55 -10.15
CA LEU A 14 13.25 -12.43 -9.47
C LEU A 14 12.53 -12.06 -8.18
N TYR A 15 11.21 -12.08 -8.15
CA TYR A 15 10.46 -11.60 -7.00
C TYR A 15 10.45 -12.61 -5.84
N TRP A 16 10.42 -13.90 -6.13
CA TRP A 16 10.31 -14.97 -5.14
C TRP A 16 11.34 -14.90 -4.01
N PRO A 17 12.65 -14.73 -4.26
CA PRO A 17 13.65 -14.72 -3.20
C PRO A 17 13.71 -13.40 -2.43
N LEU A 18 13.09 -12.32 -2.89
CA LEU A 18 13.17 -11.03 -2.20
C LEU A 18 12.54 -11.09 -0.79
N GLU A 19 13.10 -10.30 0.14
CA GLU A 19 12.46 -10.01 1.43
C GLU A 19 11.06 -9.47 1.16
N PHE A 20 10.04 -10.08 1.75
CA PHE A 20 8.66 -9.66 1.54
C PHE A 20 8.17 -8.80 2.71
N PHE A 21 7.66 -7.62 2.39
CA PHE A 21 7.11 -6.68 3.37
C PHE A 21 5.59 -6.83 3.39
N SER A 22 5.13 -7.67 4.32
CA SER A 22 3.72 -7.81 4.65
C SER A 22 3.43 -6.89 5.84
N TYR A 23 2.94 -5.68 5.56
CA TYR A 23 2.72 -4.70 6.62
C TYR A 23 1.69 -5.19 7.64
N PRO A 24 1.89 -4.91 8.94
CA PRO A 24 1.00 -5.36 10.02
C PRO A 24 -0.48 -5.03 9.80
N GLU A 25 -0.79 -3.95 9.09
CA GLU A 25 -2.13 -3.42 8.79
C GLU A 25 -3.00 -4.46 8.10
N PHE A 26 -2.39 -5.23 7.18
CA PHE A 26 -3.08 -6.29 6.45
C PHE A 26 -3.48 -7.47 7.34
N HIS A 27 -2.90 -7.58 8.53
CA HIS A 27 -3.18 -8.65 9.48
C HIS A 27 -4.09 -8.15 10.60
N ILE A 28 -3.68 -7.06 11.27
CA ILE A 28 -4.33 -6.60 12.49
C ILE A 28 -5.72 -6.04 12.24
N TYR A 29 -5.92 -5.26 11.17
CA TYR A 29 -7.22 -4.64 10.89
C TYR A 29 -8.30 -5.70 10.59
N PRO A 30 -8.11 -6.63 9.63
CA PRO A 30 -9.05 -7.72 9.41
C PRO A 30 -9.33 -8.56 10.65
N TYR A 31 -8.27 -8.87 11.43
CA TYR A 31 -8.40 -9.65 12.65
C TYR A 31 -9.31 -8.96 13.67
N LEU A 32 -9.08 -7.68 13.96
CA LEU A 32 -9.87 -6.92 14.93
C LEU A 32 -11.33 -6.76 14.50
N VAL A 33 -11.57 -6.51 13.20
CA VAL A 33 -12.95 -6.44 12.67
C VAL A 33 -13.68 -7.77 12.82
N ASN A 34 -13.00 -8.89 12.57
CA ASN A 34 -13.58 -10.23 12.78
C ASN A 34 -13.81 -10.56 14.25
N ARG A 35 -13.18 -9.82 15.17
CA ARG A 35 -13.42 -9.88 16.61
C ARG A 35 -14.48 -8.89 17.08
N GLY A 36 -15.17 -8.23 16.15
CA GLY A 36 -16.31 -7.35 16.43
C GLY A 36 -15.95 -5.89 16.66
N LEU A 37 -14.68 -5.49 16.53
CA LEU A 37 -14.31 -4.08 16.65
C LEU A 37 -14.81 -3.29 15.44
N ILE A 38 -15.32 -2.10 15.71
CA ILE A 38 -15.92 -1.23 14.71
C ILE A 38 -14.85 -0.31 14.08
N PRO A 39 -14.64 -0.36 12.76
CA PRO A 39 -13.70 0.52 12.05
C PRO A 39 -13.94 2.01 12.30
N TYR A 40 -12.86 2.79 12.35
CA TYR A 40 -12.79 4.23 12.59
C TYR A 40 -13.21 4.70 13.99
N ARG A 41 -14.13 3.97 14.66
CA ARG A 41 -14.47 4.21 16.07
C ARG A 41 -13.50 3.52 17.02
N GLN A 42 -13.22 2.24 16.78
CA GLN A 42 -12.39 1.39 17.63
C GLN A 42 -11.09 0.98 16.95
N ILE A 43 -11.00 1.07 15.63
CA ILE A 43 -9.78 0.81 14.87
C ILE A 43 -9.49 2.08 14.08
N ILE A 44 -8.52 2.86 14.52
CA ILE A 44 -8.17 4.13 13.89
C ILE A 44 -7.29 3.87 12.67
N ASP A 45 -7.75 4.33 11.51
CA ASP A 45 -6.99 4.35 10.26
C ASP A 45 -7.38 5.55 9.41
N GLN A 46 -6.42 6.09 8.66
CA GLN A 46 -6.58 7.24 7.78
C GLN A 46 -6.88 6.85 6.32
N HIS A 47 -6.92 5.55 6.03
CA HIS A 47 -7.17 5.01 4.69
C HIS A 47 -8.63 4.55 4.54
N PHE A 48 -9.09 4.40 3.30
CA PHE A 48 -10.41 3.85 3.01
C PHE A 48 -10.46 2.32 3.27
N PRO A 49 -11.63 1.75 3.60
CA PRO A 49 -11.72 0.43 4.25
C PRO A 49 -11.84 -0.75 3.29
N ALA A 50 -11.37 -0.65 2.03
CA ALA A 50 -11.61 -1.60 0.92
C ALA A 50 -12.00 -3.03 1.33
N LEU A 51 -11.00 -3.82 1.75
CA LEU A 51 -11.14 -5.22 2.17
C LEU A 51 -10.38 -5.49 3.48
N THR A 52 -9.90 -4.45 4.14
CA THR A 52 -9.18 -4.58 5.41
C THR A 52 -10.11 -4.41 6.61
N LEU A 53 -11.25 -3.74 6.42
CA LEU A 53 -12.10 -3.27 7.51
C LEU A 53 -13.59 -3.61 7.34
N THR A 54 -13.95 -4.53 6.44
CA THR A 54 -15.35 -4.97 6.27
C THR A 54 -15.58 -6.37 6.84
N GLY A 55 -16.83 -6.85 6.88
CA GLY A 55 -17.15 -8.21 7.32
C GLY A 55 -16.62 -9.31 6.37
N THR A 56 -16.31 -8.96 5.11
CA THR A 56 -15.59 -9.81 4.18
C THR A 56 -14.24 -9.17 3.91
N ASN A 57 -13.27 -9.50 4.78
CA ASN A 57 -11.92 -8.98 4.77
C ASN A 57 -10.86 -10.06 4.54
N PHE A 58 -9.59 -9.67 4.43
CA PHE A 58 -8.48 -10.60 4.19
C PHE A 58 -8.40 -11.75 5.20
N TYR A 59 -8.64 -11.51 6.49
CA TYR A 59 -8.64 -12.58 7.49
C TYR A 59 -9.80 -13.55 7.29
N SER A 60 -11.01 -13.05 7.00
CA SER A 60 -12.17 -13.92 6.70
C SER A 60 -12.02 -14.72 5.40
N LEU A 61 -11.16 -14.24 4.50
CA LEU A 61 -10.77 -14.92 3.26
C LEU A 61 -9.59 -15.89 3.44
N GLY A 62 -9.07 -16.04 4.67
CA GLY A 62 -8.00 -16.98 5.01
C GLY A 62 -6.59 -16.42 4.87
N PHE A 63 -6.40 -15.13 4.59
CA PHE A 63 -5.07 -14.50 4.57
C PHE A 63 -4.67 -14.12 5.99
N THR A 64 -3.96 -15.03 6.68
CA THR A 64 -3.57 -14.85 8.09
C THR A 64 -2.06 -14.83 8.30
N ASP A 65 -1.27 -15.14 7.29
CA ASP A 65 0.18 -15.25 7.39
C ASP A 65 0.88 -14.50 6.23
N PRO A 66 2.18 -14.15 6.37
CA PRO A 66 2.88 -13.36 5.37
C PRO A 66 3.12 -14.12 4.06
N LEU A 67 3.13 -15.46 4.06
CA LEU A 67 3.25 -16.27 2.85
C LEU A 67 1.98 -16.16 2.01
N ASP A 68 0.80 -16.12 2.61
CA ASP A 68 -0.46 -15.93 1.89
C ASP A 68 -0.52 -14.56 1.22
N PHE A 69 -0.10 -13.50 1.92
CA PHE A 69 0.03 -12.18 1.31
C PHE A 69 1.10 -12.13 0.21
N LYS A 70 2.18 -12.92 0.32
CA LYS A 70 3.16 -13.06 -0.76
C LYS A 70 2.56 -13.72 -1.99
N LYS A 71 1.79 -14.81 -1.82
CA LYS A 71 1.03 -15.43 -2.91
C LYS A 71 0.06 -14.44 -3.57
N LEU A 72 -0.64 -13.64 -2.76
CA LEU A 72 -1.51 -12.57 -3.27
C LEU A 72 -0.72 -11.55 -4.10
N ALA A 73 0.41 -11.06 -3.61
CA ALA A 73 1.26 -10.13 -4.35
C ALA A 73 1.72 -10.71 -5.70
N LEU A 74 2.12 -11.98 -5.73
CA LEU A 74 2.48 -12.69 -6.96
C LEU A 74 1.28 -12.82 -7.91
N LEU A 75 0.09 -13.10 -7.40
CA LEU A 75 -1.15 -13.12 -8.20
C LEU A 75 -1.45 -11.74 -8.80
N LEU A 76 -1.32 -10.67 -8.02
CA LEU A 76 -1.48 -9.30 -8.51
C LEU A 76 -0.48 -9.00 -9.63
N ILE A 77 0.78 -9.43 -9.49
CA ILE A 77 1.81 -9.30 -10.52
C ILE A 77 1.41 -10.04 -11.81
N LEU A 78 0.97 -11.30 -11.70
CA LEU A 78 0.55 -12.11 -12.84
C LEU A 78 -0.57 -11.44 -13.64
N VAL A 79 -1.62 -11.01 -12.93
CA VAL A 79 -2.76 -10.34 -13.57
C VAL A 79 -2.35 -9.02 -14.18
N GLN A 80 -1.56 -8.20 -13.48
CA GLN A 80 -1.05 -6.94 -14.03
C GLN A 80 -0.22 -7.18 -15.30
N SER A 81 0.66 -8.18 -15.33
CA SER A 81 1.43 -8.54 -16.53
C SER A 81 0.53 -8.87 -17.72
N VAL A 82 -0.57 -9.61 -17.51
CA VAL A 82 -1.56 -9.89 -18.56
C VAL A 82 -2.20 -8.60 -19.08
N PHE A 83 -2.61 -7.70 -18.20
CA PHE A 83 -3.27 -6.45 -18.59
C PHE A 83 -2.33 -5.41 -19.18
N ILE A 84 -1.05 -5.38 -18.78
CA ILE A 84 0.01 -4.60 -19.43
C ILE A 84 0.19 -5.10 -20.87
N PHE A 85 0.34 -6.42 -21.06
CA PHE A 85 0.48 -7.02 -22.38
C PHE A 85 -0.72 -6.71 -23.29
N LYS A 86 -1.94 -6.89 -22.77
CA LYS A 86 -3.18 -6.62 -23.50
C LYS A 86 -3.36 -5.13 -23.81
N SER A 87 -3.03 -4.23 -22.88
CA SER A 87 -3.09 -2.78 -23.09
C SER A 87 -2.10 -2.31 -24.15
N ALA A 88 -0.86 -2.84 -24.11
CA ALA A 88 0.14 -2.57 -25.14
C ALA A 88 -0.34 -3.02 -26.52
N GLY A 89 -1.02 -4.17 -26.61
CA GLY A 89 -1.67 -4.63 -27.84
C GLY A 89 -2.73 -3.67 -28.37
N LYS A 90 -3.62 -3.15 -27.50
CA LYS A 90 -4.66 -2.17 -27.88
C LYS A 90 -4.09 -0.84 -28.34
N LEU A 91 -3.01 -0.38 -27.71
CA LEU A 91 -2.25 0.80 -28.13
C LEU A 91 -1.42 0.56 -29.42
N ARG A 92 -1.44 -0.66 -29.96
CA ARG A 92 -0.66 -1.11 -31.14
C ARG A 92 0.85 -0.89 -30.94
N LEU A 93 1.33 -1.07 -29.72
CA LEU A 93 2.74 -0.90 -29.37
C LEU A 93 3.54 -2.11 -29.84
N LYS A 94 4.60 -1.87 -30.61
CA LYS A 94 5.53 -2.92 -31.08
C LYS A 94 6.30 -3.58 -29.93
N GLY A 95 6.42 -2.89 -28.80
CA GLY A 95 7.18 -3.33 -27.62
C GLY A 95 6.37 -4.05 -26.53
N ARG A 96 5.23 -4.66 -26.83
CA ARG A 96 4.36 -5.28 -25.80
C ARG A 96 5.05 -6.30 -24.89
N TYR A 97 6.03 -7.05 -25.40
CA TYR A 97 6.82 -7.99 -24.59
C TYR A 97 7.82 -7.26 -23.70
N PHE A 98 8.48 -6.23 -24.25
CA PHE A 98 9.36 -5.34 -23.49
C PHE A 98 8.61 -4.60 -22.38
N SER A 99 7.33 -4.26 -22.56
CA SER A 99 6.52 -3.69 -21.47
C SER A 99 6.39 -4.63 -20.28
N VAL A 100 6.14 -5.92 -20.51
CA VAL A 100 6.04 -6.91 -19.43
C VAL A 100 7.39 -7.14 -18.76
N PHE A 101 8.47 -7.17 -19.53
CA PHE A 101 9.83 -7.26 -18.97
C PHE A 101 10.19 -6.02 -18.14
N ALA A 102 9.89 -4.83 -18.65
CA ALA A 102 10.10 -3.57 -17.94
C ALA A 102 9.27 -3.50 -16.65
N PHE A 103 8.08 -4.11 -16.61
CA PHE A 103 7.27 -4.20 -15.39
C PHE A 103 8.01 -4.94 -14.28
N ALA A 104 8.69 -6.05 -14.59
CA ALA A 104 9.48 -6.79 -13.62
C ALA A 104 10.59 -5.93 -13.00
N LEU A 105 11.28 -5.18 -13.85
CA LEU A 105 12.38 -4.33 -13.45
C LEU A 105 11.92 -3.13 -12.61
N TRP A 106 10.86 -2.45 -13.05
CA TRP A 106 10.29 -1.32 -12.33
C TRP A 106 9.67 -1.72 -11.00
N GLN A 107 9.10 -2.93 -10.89
CA GLN A 107 8.63 -3.45 -9.60
C GLN A 107 9.78 -3.54 -8.60
N ILE A 108 10.93 -4.14 -8.96
CA ILE A 108 12.10 -4.21 -8.06
C ILE A 108 12.56 -2.81 -7.64
N TYR A 109 12.58 -1.86 -8.58
CA TYR A 109 13.01 -0.50 -8.33
C TYR A 109 12.10 0.25 -7.37
N PHE A 110 10.79 0.16 -7.56
CA PHE A 110 9.76 0.82 -6.76
C PHE A 110 9.27 -0.03 -5.59
N ALA A 111 10.19 -0.82 -5.02
CA ALA A 111 9.95 -1.62 -3.82
C ALA A 111 8.73 -2.56 -3.96
N GLY A 112 8.56 -3.19 -5.10
CA GLY A 112 7.43 -4.06 -5.43
C GLY A 112 7.25 -5.21 -4.47
N ASN A 113 8.31 -5.60 -3.75
CA ASN A 113 8.32 -6.57 -2.65
C ASN A 113 7.55 -6.10 -1.39
N HIS A 114 7.07 -4.85 -1.40
CA HIS A 114 6.16 -4.28 -0.42
C HIS A 114 4.73 -4.39 -0.91
N LEU A 115 3.92 -5.21 -0.25
CA LEU A 115 2.49 -5.21 -0.47
C LEU A 115 1.87 -4.05 0.31
N TRP A 116 1.34 -3.06 -0.40
CA TRP A 116 0.72 -1.89 0.18
C TRP A 116 -0.56 -1.49 -0.60
N TYR A 117 -1.30 -0.51 -0.10
CA TYR A 117 -2.51 0.00 -0.77
C TYR A 117 -2.23 0.43 -2.23
N ASP A 118 -1.05 0.98 -2.49
CA ASP A 118 -0.60 1.39 -3.84
C ASP A 118 -0.48 0.22 -4.82
N SER A 119 -0.18 -0.99 -4.35
CA SER A 119 -0.14 -2.20 -5.19
C SER A 119 -1.53 -2.52 -5.76
N PHE A 120 -2.58 -2.36 -4.94
CA PHE A 120 -3.97 -2.55 -5.35
C PHE A 120 -4.45 -1.42 -6.27
N VAL A 121 -4.07 -0.17 -5.99
CA VAL A 121 -4.37 0.96 -6.89
C VAL A 121 -3.78 0.72 -8.27
N GLY A 122 -2.50 0.32 -8.37
CA GLY A 122 -1.85 -0.01 -9.64
C GLY A 122 -2.54 -1.18 -10.37
N PHE A 123 -2.92 -2.23 -9.62
CA PHE A 123 -3.66 -3.37 -10.13
C PHE A 123 -5.00 -2.95 -10.77
N PHE A 124 -5.85 -2.23 -10.05
CA PHE A 124 -7.14 -1.79 -10.58
C PHE A 124 -6.98 -0.77 -11.71
N ALA A 125 -6.01 0.15 -11.59
CA ALA A 125 -5.78 1.18 -12.60
C ALA A 125 -5.38 0.59 -13.96
N VAL A 126 -4.49 -0.42 -14.02
CA VAL A 126 -4.10 -1.01 -15.31
C VAL A 126 -5.23 -1.82 -15.96
N ILE A 127 -6.07 -2.49 -15.17
CA ILE A 127 -7.26 -3.20 -15.68
C ILE A 127 -8.28 -2.17 -16.19
N ALA A 128 -8.51 -1.09 -15.43
CA ALA A 128 -9.38 0.01 -15.84
C ALA A 128 -8.90 0.62 -17.16
N PHE A 129 -7.60 0.91 -17.27
CA PHE A 129 -6.97 1.42 -18.48
C PHE A 129 -7.23 0.51 -19.69
N TYR A 130 -7.07 -0.81 -19.54
CA TYR A 130 -7.38 -1.75 -20.61
C TYR A 130 -8.84 -1.66 -21.09
N TYR A 131 -9.78 -1.54 -20.15
CA TYR A 131 -11.21 -1.42 -20.47
C TYR A 131 -11.56 -0.07 -21.07
N TRP A 132 -10.92 1.01 -20.60
CA TRP A 132 -11.01 2.34 -21.19
C TRP A 132 -10.60 2.33 -22.66
N LEU A 133 -9.44 1.74 -22.98
CA LEU A 133 -9.00 1.57 -24.37
C LEU A 133 -9.96 0.72 -25.21
N GLY A 134 -10.73 -0.17 -24.57
CA GLY A 134 -11.80 -0.94 -25.21
C GLY A 134 -13.16 -0.24 -25.27
N ARG A 135 -13.26 1.04 -24.88
CA ARG A 135 -14.51 1.81 -24.78
C ARG A 135 -15.57 1.19 -23.85
N LYS A 136 -15.16 0.33 -22.92
CA LYS A 136 -16.02 -0.22 -21.85
C LYS A 136 -15.96 0.70 -20.63
N TYR A 137 -16.46 1.92 -20.81
CA TYR A 137 -16.27 3.02 -19.85
C TYR A 137 -16.88 2.75 -18.47
N PHE A 138 -18.06 2.13 -18.39
CA PHE A 138 -18.66 1.78 -17.11
C PHE A 138 -17.78 0.82 -16.30
N VAL A 139 -17.26 -0.24 -16.94
CA VAL A 139 -16.35 -1.21 -16.29
C VAL A 139 -15.04 -0.54 -15.88
N SER A 140 -14.50 0.34 -16.72
CA SER A 140 -13.32 1.14 -16.35
C SER A 140 -13.59 2.03 -15.14
N GLY A 141 -14.77 2.65 -15.07
CA GLY A 141 -15.19 3.46 -13.93
C GLY A 141 -15.33 2.61 -12.66
N LEU A 142 -15.98 1.45 -12.76
CA LEU A 142 -16.16 0.51 -11.65
C LEU A 142 -14.83 0.10 -11.02
N LEU A 143 -13.83 -0.22 -11.86
CA LEU A 143 -12.50 -0.60 -11.38
C LEU A 143 -11.76 0.56 -10.71
N LEU A 144 -11.89 1.79 -11.22
CA LEU A 144 -11.30 2.96 -10.55
C LEU A 144 -12.06 3.35 -9.28
N GLY A 145 -13.38 3.16 -9.23
CA GLY A 145 -14.16 3.26 -8.00
C GLY A 145 -13.66 2.27 -6.95
N ALA A 146 -13.39 1.02 -7.35
CA ALA A 146 -12.77 0.02 -6.47
C ALA A 146 -11.35 0.43 -6.02
N ALA A 147 -10.53 1.02 -6.89
CA ALA A 147 -9.21 1.54 -6.53
C ALA A 147 -9.30 2.64 -5.45
N VAL A 148 -10.30 3.52 -5.53
CA VAL A 148 -10.56 4.57 -4.52
C VAL A 148 -10.84 3.97 -3.15
N LEU A 149 -11.50 2.80 -3.08
CA LEU A 149 -11.76 2.13 -1.80
C LEU A 149 -10.47 1.69 -1.07
N PHE A 150 -9.37 1.48 -1.78
CA PHE A 150 -8.08 1.14 -1.17
C PHE A 150 -7.28 2.38 -0.79
N LYS A 151 -7.41 3.46 -1.57
CA LYS A 151 -6.67 4.70 -1.32
C LYS A 151 -7.41 5.88 -1.93
N GLN A 152 -7.76 6.86 -1.11
CA GLN A 152 -8.45 8.09 -1.49
C GLN A 152 -7.71 8.87 -2.60
N SER A 153 -6.38 8.80 -2.61
CA SER A 153 -5.55 9.48 -3.61
C SER A 153 -5.74 8.94 -5.04
N ALA A 154 -6.32 7.74 -5.21
CA ALA A 154 -6.71 7.21 -6.51
C ALA A 154 -7.84 8.03 -7.18
N LEU A 155 -8.57 8.86 -6.41
CA LEU A 155 -9.65 9.71 -6.90
C LEU A 155 -9.19 10.72 -7.97
N ILE A 156 -7.90 11.06 -7.98
CA ILE A 156 -7.31 11.95 -8.99
C ILE A 156 -7.52 11.45 -10.43
N LEU A 157 -7.53 10.13 -10.64
CA LEU A 157 -7.78 9.54 -11.96
C LEU A 157 -9.23 9.78 -12.42
N PRO A 158 -10.27 9.38 -11.67
CA PRO A 158 -11.65 9.75 -12.01
C PRO A 158 -11.89 11.24 -12.21
N LEU A 159 -11.35 12.09 -11.33
CA LEU A 159 -11.52 13.54 -11.42
C LEU A 159 -10.97 14.12 -12.73
N PHE A 160 -9.88 13.56 -13.25
CA PHE A 160 -9.35 13.94 -14.55
C PHE A 160 -10.12 13.30 -15.72
N LEU A 161 -10.46 12.01 -15.61
CA LEU A 161 -11.03 11.23 -16.72
C LEU A 161 -12.51 11.55 -17.01
N ILE A 162 -13.28 12.02 -16.03
CA ILE A 162 -14.68 12.41 -16.24
C ILE A 162 -14.77 13.65 -17.18
N PRO A 163 -14.10 14.79 -16.89
CA PRO A 163 -14.05 15.92 -17.83
C PRO A 163 -13.44 15.53 -19.17
N TRP A 164 -12.37 14.74 -19.17
CA TRP A 164 -11.77 14.26 -20.42
C TRP A 164 -12.76 13.44 -21.26
N ALA A 165 -13.55 12.56 -20.65
CA ALA A 165 -14.60 11.81 -21.32
C ALA A 165 -15.66 12.74 -21.92
N ALA A 166 -16.06 13.78 -21.20
CA ALA A 166 -17.09 14.72 -21.62
C ALA A 166 -16.67 15.53 -22.86
N VAL A 167 -15.38 15.84 -22.99
CA VAL A 167 -14.87 16.69 -24.09
C VAL A 167 -14.30 15.86 -25.24
N CYS A 168 -13.47 14.86 -24.93
CA CYS A 168 -12.59 14.22 -25.90
C CYS A 168 -13.06 12.82 -26.36
N SER A 169 -14.04 12.20 -25.70
CA SER A 169 -14.46 10.83 -26.04
C SER A 169 -15.65 10.78 -27.00
N PRO A 170 -15.75 9.73 -27.85
CA PRO A 170 -16.95 9.47 -28.64
C PRO A 170 -18.18 9.37 -27.73
N GLY A 171 -19.28 10.03 -28.11
CA GLY A 171 -20.48 10.08 -27.28
C GLY A 171 -20.37 10.97 -26.03
N ARG A 172 -19.27 11.73 -25.87
CA ARG A 172 -19.07 12.85 -24.93
C ARG A 172 -19.75 12.65 -23.57
N LEU A 173 -20.84 13.39 -23.29
CA LEU A 173 -21.58 13.34 -22.03
C LEU A 173 -22.09 11.94 -21.67
N LYS A 174 -22.56 11.14 -22.64
CA LYS A 174 -23.01 9.76 -22.39
C LYS A 174 -21.86 8.87 -21.91
N THR A 175 -20.66 9.09 -22.46
CA THR A 175 -19.45 8.36 -22.06
C THR A 175 -18.98 8.80 -20.68
N ALA A 176 -18.96 10.11 -20.42
CA ALA A 176 -18.65 10.65 -19.09
C ALA A 176 -19.62 10.13 -18.03
N PHE A 177 -20.93 10.14 -18.29
CA PHE A 177 -21.95 9.63 -17.38
C PHE A 177 -21.77 8.14 -17.11
N ARG A 178 -21.56 7.30 -18.14
CA ARG A 178 -21.31 5.86 -17.95
C ARG A 178 -20.07 5.59 -17.11
N PHE A 179 -18.99 6.33 -17.36
CA PHE A 179 -17.77 6.21 -16.57
C PHE A 179 -17.99 6.65 -15.12
N ALA A 180 -18.58 7.83 -14.92
CA ALA A 180 -18.91 8.38 -13.61
C ALA A 180 -19.81 7.44 -12.81
N ALA A 181 -20.89 6.93 -13.40
CA ALA A 181 -21.77 5.95 -12.76
C ALA A 181 -21.02 4.68 -12.32
N GLY A 182 -20.04 4.22 -13.11
CA GLY A 182 -19.14 3.14 -12.71
C GLY A 182 -18.30 3.51 -11.48
N VAL A 183 -17.69 4.69 -11.45
CA VAL A 183 -16.86 5.15 -10.32
C VAL A 183 -17.69 5.33 -9.06
N PHE A 184 -18.86 5.96 -9.18
CA PHE A 184 -19.71 6.26 -8.03
C PHE A 184 -20.31 5.02 -7.40
N LEU A 185 -20.50 3.92 -8.13
CA LEU A 185 -21.16 2.73 -7.57
C LEU A 185 -20.40 2.11 -6.37
N PRO A 186 -19.08 1.78 -6.45
CA PRO A 186 -18.33 1.30 -5.29
C PRO A 186 -18.21 2.34 -4.17
N VAL A 187 -18.03 3.62 -4.53
CA VAL A 187 -17.88 4.71 -3.56
C VAL A 187 -19.18 4.95 -2.79
N ALA A 188 -20.32 4.95 -3.46
CA ALA A 188 -21.63 5.06 -2.82
C ALA A 188 -21.93 3.85 -1.92
N ALA A 189 -21.55 2.63 -2.35
CA ALA A 189 -21.67 1.44 -1.51
C ALA A 189 -20.84 1.56 -0.23
N LEU A 190 -19.62 2.11 -0.31
CA LEU A 190 -18.80 2.41 0.86
C LEU A 190 -19.50 3.42 1.80
N PHE A 191 -19.94 4.56 1.27
CA PHE A 191 -20.61 5.57 2.10
C PHE A 191 -21.88 5.05 2.75
N TYR A 192 -22.67 4.26 2.03
CA TYR A 192 -23.83 3.58 2.59
C TYR A 192 -23.43 2.62 3.72
N TRP A 193 -22.38 1.82 3.52
CA TRP A 193 -21.87 0.92 4.56
C TRP A 193 -21.42 1.69 5.82
N VAL A 194 -20.62 2.74 5.66
CA VAL A 194 -20.16 3.60 6.77
C VAL A 194 -21.34 4.22 7.52
N TYR A 195 -22.30 4.80 6.78
CA TYR A 195 -23.49 5.43 7.35
C TYR A 195 -24.36 4.42 8.10
N SER A 196 -24.59 3.23 7.52
CA SER A 196 -25.37 2.16 8.14
C SER A 196 -24.77 1.62 9.45
N ARG A 197 -23.46 1.83 9.65
CA ARG A 197 -22.74 1.46 10.88
C ARG A 197 -22.68 2.58 11.91
N GLY A 198 -23.21 3.76 11.57
CA GLY A 198 -23.24 4.93 12.43
C GLY A 198 -21.85 5.46 12.78
N VAL A 199 -20.86 5.26 11.91
CA VAL A 199 -19.45 5.72 12.10
C VAL A 199 -19.03 6.76 11.06
N PHE A 200 -19.99 7.50 10.50
CA PHE A 200 -19.73 8.45 9.43
C PHE A 200 -18.81 9.58 9.86
N ASP A 201 -19.04 10.14 11.06
CA ASP A 201 -18.26 11.27 11.56
C ASP A 201 -16.81 10.85 11.83
N GLU A 202 -16.60 9.69 12.48
CA GLU A 202 -15.26 9.17 12.70
C GLU A 202 -14.55 8.81 11.39
N PHE A 203 -15.28 8.18 10.44
CA PHE A 203 -14.74 7.89 9.11
C PHE A 203 -14.32 9.15 8.37
N TRP A 204 -15.18 10.17 8.34
CA TRP A 204 -14.92 11.43 7.65
C TRP A 204 -13.73 12.16 8.26
N PHE A 205 -13.70 12.25 9.60
CA PHE A 205 -12.58 12.83 10.32
C PHE A 205 -11.27 12.13 9.95
N TRP A 206 -11.16 10.82 10.12
CA TRP A 206 -9.88 10.13 9.92
C TRP A 206 -9.44 10.02 8.46
N THR A 207 -10.37 9.89 7.52
CA THR A 207 -10.01 9.64 6.12
C THR A 207 -9.93 10.92 5.28
N ILE A 208 -10.68 11.97 5.64
CA ILE A 208 -10.72 13.23 4.89
C ILE A 208 -10.08 14.37 5.69
N GLU A 209 -10.64 14.74 6.83
CA GLU A 209 -10.20 15.92 7.59
C GLU A 209 -8.77 15.76 8.11
N PHE A 210 -8.46 14.60 8.68
CA PHE A 210 -7.13 14.25 9.16
C PHE A 210 -6.10 14.36 8.03
N ASN A 211 -6.36 13.75 6.87
CA ASN A 211 -5.43 13.80 5.74
C ASN A 211 -5.25 15.20 5.15
N TRP A 212 -6.27 16.06 5.24
CA TRP A 212 -6.22 17.42 4.69
C TRP A 212 -5.61 18.44 5.66
N LEU A 213 -6.00 18.40 6.93
CA LEU A 213 -5.70 19.42 7.94
C LEU A 213 -4.51 19.04 8.83
N TYR A 214 -4.39 17.77 9.21
CA TYR A 214 -3.46 17.33 10.26
C TYR A 214 -2.25 16.57 9.70
N TYR A 215 -2.46 15.64 8.75
CA TYR A 215 -1.38 14.85 8.18
C TYR A 215 -0.27 15.69 7.52
N PRO A 216 -0.57 16.75 6.75
CA PRO A 216 0.47 17.58 6.11
C PRO A 216 1.30 18.38 7.12
N THR A 217 0.78 18.63 8.33
CA THR A 217 1.49 19.39 9.37
C THR A 217 2.23 18.48 10.34
N LEU A 218 1.67 17.31 10.64
CA LEU A 218 2.20 16.39 11.66
C LEU A 218 3.07 15.25 11.10
N ALA A 219 2.85 14.83 9.85
CA ALA A 219 3.45 13.62 9.27
C ALA A 219 4.13 13.84 7.91
N PHE A 220 4.18 15.08 7.42
CA PHE A 220 4.81 15.40 6.14
C PHE A 220 6.31 15.12 6.19
N SER A 221 6.77 14.33 5.21
CA SER A 221 8.18 14.05 5.01
C SER A 221 8.58 14.53 3.62
N PRO A 222 9.31 15.65 3.49
CA PRO A 222 9.72 16.14 2.19
C PRO A 222 10.60 15.10 1.48
N PRO A 223 10.61 15.09 0.14
CA PRO A 223 11.46 14.18 -0.61
C PRO A 223 12.93 14.40 -0.24
N SER A 224 13.59 13.34 0.22
CA SER A 224 15.04 13.38 0.35
C SER A 224 15.69 13.56 -1.03
N PHE A 225 16.90 14.12 -1.08
CA PHE A 225 17.65 14.23 -2.34
C PHE A 225 17.75 12.87 -3.08
N ARG A 226 17.92 11.77 -2.32
CA ARG A 226 17.92 10.40 -2.88
C ARG A 226 16.58 10.05 -3.53
N ALA A 227 15.46 10.43 -2.90
CA ALA A 227 14.14 10.20 -3.47
C ALA A 227 13.91 11.01 -4.76
N VAL A 228 14.38 12.26 -4.81
CA VAL A 228 14.36 13.06 -6.05
C VAL A 228 15.18 12.38 -7.15
N LEU A 229 16.39 11.90 -6.84
CA LEU A 229 17.21 11.15 -7.80
C LEU A 229 16.49 9.89 -8.33
N TYR A 230 15.65 9.24 -7.52
CA TYR A 230 14.89 8.08 -7.97
C TYR A 230 13.84 8.43 -9.02
N LEU A 231 13.25 9.63 -8.93
CA LEU A 231 12.28 10.12 -9.90
C LEU A 231 12.90 10.62 -11.21
N ILE A 232 14.21 10.87 -11.25
CA ILE A 232 14.91 11.22 -12.49
C ILE A 232 14.85 10.06 -13.49
N SER A 233 15.05 8.82 -13.04
CA SER A 233 15.08 7.67 -13.95
C SER A 233 13.76 7.44 -14.73
N PRO A 234 12.55 7.41 -14.11
CA PRO A 234 11.30 7.35 -14.86
C PRO A 234 11.05 8.61 -15.68
N ALA A 235 11.44 9.80 -15.19
CA ALA A 235 11.28 11.05 -15.94
C ALA A 235 12.10 11.04 -17.24
N LEU A 236 13.36 10.59 -17.20
CA LEU A 236 14.19 10.44 -18.40
C LEU A 236 13.58 9.47 -19.40
N VAL A 237 13.00 8.35 -18.93
CA VAL A 237 12.30 7.40 -19.79
C VAL A 237 11.08 8.04 -20.44
N VAL A 238 10.27 8.80 -19.68
CA VAL A 238 9.11 9.52 -20.20
C VAL A 238 9.53 10.54 -21.25
N VAL A 239 10.47 11.44 -20.91
CA VAL A 239 10.95 12.50 -21.80
C VAL A 239 11.55 11.90 -23.09
N SER A 240 12.40 10.88 -22.96
CA SER A 240 12.97 10.18 -24.12
C SER A 240 11.88 9.56 -24.99
N SER A 241 10.86 8.95 -24.38
CA SER A 241 9.74 8.36 -25.12
C SER A 241 8.96 9.39 -25.91
N LEU A 242 8.76 10.59 -25.35
CA LEU A 242 8.05 11.68 -26.02
C LEU A 242 8.87 12.32 -27.16
N ILE A 243 10.18 12.44 -27.00
CA ILE A 243 11.09 12.98 -28.01
C ILE A 243 11.20 12.04 -29.22
N TYR A 244 11.38 10.74 -28.98
CA TYR A 244 11.71 9.78 -30.04
C TYR A 244 10.50 9.21 -30.80
N GLN A 245 9.27 9.55 -30.40
CA GLN A 245 8.08 8.97 -31.01
C GLN A 245 7.43 9.80 -32.10
N ASN A 246 7.24 9.14 -33.24
CA ASN A 246 6.50 9.69 -34.38
C ASN A 246 4.98 9.73 -34.13
N LYS A 247 4.45 8.87 -33.26
CA LYS A 247 3.02 8.83 -32.86
C LYS A 247 2.85 9.17 -31.38
N ARG A 248 3.12 10.42 -31.02
CA ARG A 248 3.09 10.93 -29.63
C ARG A 248 1.82 10.57 -28.85
N THR A 249 0.67 10.43 -29.51
CA THR A 249 -0.62 10.11 -28.88
C THR A 249 -0.65 8.73 -28.21
N SER A 250 0.08 7.73 -28.72
CA SER A 250 0.10 6.36 -28.15
C SER A 250 0.83 6.28 -26.81
N VAL A 251 1.77 7.21 -26.53
CA VAL A 251 2.51 7.27 -25.26
C VAL A 251 2.00 8.36 -24.33
N LEU A 252 1.47 9.47 -24.86
CA LEU A 252 0.94 10.54 -24.04
C LEU A 252 -0.14 10.04 -23.07
N PHE A 253 -1.00 9.12 -23.50
CA PHE A 253 -2.08 8.63 -22.64
C PHE A 253 -1.57 7.80 -21.45
N PRO A 254 -0.71 6.78 -21.60
CA PRO A 254 0.00 6.18 -20.46
C PRO A 254 0.78 7.16 -19.58
N VAL A 255 1.42 8.18 -20.17
CA VAL A 255 2.18 9.21 -19.42
C VAL A 255 1.26 10.01 -18.50
N VAL A 256 0.08 10.42 -18.98
CA VAL A 256 -0.91 11.12 -18.15
C VAL A 256 -1.36 10.25 -16.97
N TRP A 257 -1.67 8.98 -17.21
CA TRP A 257 -2.05 8.05 -16.13
C TRP A 257 -0.93 7.86 -15.11
N ALA A 258 0.31 7.64 -15.58
CA ALA A 258 1.47 7.54 -14.72
C ALA A 258 1.66 8.82 -13.89
N GLY A 259 1.60 10.00 -14.53
CA GLY A 259 1.78 11.30 -13.88
C GLY A 259 0.75 11.55 -12.78
N LEU A 260 -0.53 11.31 -13.04
CA LEU A 260 -1.60 11.47 -12.04
C LEU A 260 -1.40 10.53 -10.84
N LEU A 261 -0.97 9.28 -11.07
CA LEU A 261 -0.69 8.35 -9.98
C LEU A 261 0.59 8.68 -9.20
N VAL A 262 1.59 9.28 -9.85
CA VAL A 262 2.79 9.80 -9.18
C VAL A 262 2.43 10.99 -8.27
N LEU A 263 1.54 11.89 -8.72
CA LEU A 263 1.03 13.01 -7.91
C LEU A 263 0.42 12.53 -6.58
N SER A 264 -0.19 11.34 -6.59
CA SER A 264 -0.83 10.73 -5.43
C SER A 264 0.14 10.28 -4.32
N GLY A 265 1.45 10.22 -4.61
CA GLY A 265 2.50 9.76 -3.68
C GLY A 265 3.38 10.86 -3.08
N PHE A 266 3.10 12.16 -3.33
CA PHE A 266 4.00 13.25 -2.92
C PHE A 266 3.93 13.62 -1.43
N THR A 267 2.86 13.28 -0.71
CA THR A 267 2.70 13.66 0.71
C THR A 267 3.68 12.94 1.63
N ARG A 268 4.13 11.74 1.25
CA ARG A 268 5.19 10.98 1.93
C ARG A 268 5.99 10.25 0.85
N VAL A 269 7.09 10.84 0.42
CA VAL A 269 7.84 10.33 -0.74
C VAL A 269 8.65 9.09 -0.35
N ASP A 270 8.11 7.92 -0.69
CA ASP A 270 8.80 6.64 -0.65
C ASP A 270 8.52 5.86 -1.95
N ARG A 271 9.44 4.96 -2.32
CA ARG A 271 9.41 4.16 -3.55
C ARG A 271 8.12 3.35 -3.67
N MET A 272 7.62 2.80 -2.56
CA MET A 272 6.39 2.00 -2.57
C MET A 272 5.15 2.80 -2.98
N HIS A 273 5.11 4.12 -2.71
CA HIS A 273 3.97 4.96 -3.07
C HIS A 273 3.91 5.27 -4.57
N PHE A 274 4.97 4.97 -5.32
CA PHE A 274 4.98 5.08 -6.78
C PHE A 274 4.59 3.77 -7.49
N GLN A 275 4.34 2.69 -6.74
CA GLN A 275 3.94 1.40 -7.34
C GLN A 275 2.70 1.51 -8.22
N ALA A 276 1.75 2.37 -7.87
CA ALA A 276 0.54 2.58 -8.67
C ALA A 276 0.86 3.01 -10.12
N ALA A 277 1.95 3.75 -10.34
CA ALA A 277 2.37 4.21 -11.66
C ALA A 277 3.18 3.17 -12.45
N VAL A 278 3.70 2.13 -11.79
CA VAL A 278 4.62 1.14 -12.38
C VAL A 278 4.06 0.43 -13.63
N PRO A 279 2.79 -0.01 -13.66
CA PRO A 279 2.22 -0.58 -14.88
C PRO A 279 2.30 0.36 -16.08
N PHE A 280 2.11 1.67 -15.88
CA PHE A 280 2.12 2.66 -16.95
C PHE A 280 3.54 3.02 -17.37
N LEU A 281 4.47 3.15 -16.41
CA LEU A 281 5.90 3.29 -16.71
C LEU A 281 6.40 2.12 -17.57
N SER A 282 5.95 0.90 -17.27
CA SER A 282 6.30 -0.28 -18.07
C SER A 282 5.80 -0.21 -19.51
N LEU A 283 4.58 0.30 -19.73
CA LEU A 283 4.04 0.53 -21.08
C LEU A 283 4.93 1.53 -21.84
N ILE A 284 5.26 2.66 -21.21
CA ILE A 284 6.10 3.73 -21.78
C ILE A 284 7.49 3.21 -22.13
N THR A 285 8.15 2.50 -21.20
CA THR A 285 9.46 1.87 -21.43
C THR A 285 9.42 0.89 -22.59
N GLY A 286 8.38 0.06 -22.70
CA GLY A 286 8.25 -0.89 -23.79
C GLY A 286 8.17 -0.22 -25.16
N VAL A 287 7.51 0.94 -25.28
CA VAL A 287 7.48 1.68 -26.55
C VAL A 287 8.85 2.25 -26.89
N LEU A 288 9.50 2.92 -25.93
CA LEU A 288 10.85 3.46 -26.11
C LEU A 288 11.84 2.37 -26.52
N ALA A 289 11.80 1.22 -25.86
CA ALA A 289 12.64 0.07 -26.17
C ALA A 289 12.46 -0.39 -27.62
N ALA A 290 11.21 -0.52 -28.09
CA ALA A 290 10.93 -0.95 -29.45
C ALA A 290 11.43 0.05 -30.52
N ASP A 291 11.28 1.35 -30.26
CA ASP A 291 11.73 2.38 -31.18
C ASP A 291 13.26 2.50 -31.19
N LEU A 292 13.91 2.50 -30.02
CA LEU A 292 15.37 2.50 -29.94
C LEU A 292 15.97 1.25 -30.58
N TYR A 293 15.39 0.06 -30.38
CA TYR A 293 15.88 -1.15 -31.03
C TYR A 293 15.77 -1.09 -32.56
N ARG A 294 14.72 -0.43 -33.07
CA ARG A 294 14.52 -0.28 -34.52
C ARG A 294 15.47 0.75 -35.15
N TYR A 295 15.69 1.88 -34.48
CA TYR A 295 16.35 3.05 -35.08
C TYR A 295 17.72 3.40 -34.50
N LYS A 296 18.02 3.00 -33.25
CA LYS A 296 19.24 3.35 -32.51
C LYS A 296 19.72 2.19 -31.62
N ARG A 297 20.06 1.04 -32.22
CA ARG A 297 20.42 -0.20 -31.49
C ARG A 297 21.49 -0.02 -30.42
N ILE A 298 22.52 0.77 -30.68
CA ILE A 298 23.59 1.05 -29.70
C ILE A 298 23.02 1.72 -28.45
N VAL A 299 22.16 2.73 -28.63
CA VAL A 299 21.48 3.43 -27.51
C VAL A 299 20.56 2.45 -26.76
N PHE A 300 19.86 1.57 -27.48
CA PHE A 300 19.04 0.52 -26.86
C PHE A 300 19.88 -0.41 -25.96
N TYR A 301 21.01 -0.91 -26.44
CA TYR A 301 21.87 -1.81 -25.65
C TYR A 301 22.50 -1.08 -24.47
N ALA A 302 22.96 0.17 -24.66
CA ALA A 302 23.50 0.98 -23.57
C ALA A 302 22.44 1.26 -22.48
N LEU A 303 21.22 1.63 -22.86
CA LEU A 303 20.11 1.84 -21.92
C LEU A 303 19.74 0.54 -21.21
N SER A 304 19.68 -0.58 -21.93
CA SER A 304 19.37 -1.89 -21.34
C SER A 304 20.44 -2.31 -20.34
N ALA A 305 21.72 -2.14 -20.66
CA ALA A 305 22.84 -2.42 -19.76
C ALA A 305 22.79 -1.51 -18.51
N PHE A 306 22.54 -0.21 -18.71
CA PHE A 306 22.37 0.74 -17.60
C PHE A 306 21.22 0.32 -16.67
N LEU A 307 20.05 0.02 -17.23
CA LEU A 307 18.90 -0.45 -16.48
C LEU A 307 19.22 -1.74 -15.71
N ILE A 308 19.80 -2.75 -16.37
CA ILE A 308 20.22 -4.00 -15.73
C ILE A 308 21.22 -3.73 -14.58
N ALA A 309 22.19 -2.83 -14.77
CA ALA A 309 23.15 -2.47 -13.72
C ALA A 309 22.46 -1.78 -12.52
N VAL A 310 21.55 -0.83 -12.78
CA VAL A 310 20.78 -0.14 -11.74
C VAL A 310 19.91 -1.13 -10.98
N PHE A 311 19.12 -1.95 -11.67
CA PHE A 311 18.22 -2.92 -11.04
C PHE A 311 18.97 -4.05 -10.35
N GLY A 312 20.06 -4.54 -10.95
CA GLY A 312 20.97 -5.51 -10.34
C GLY A 312 21.55 -4.98 -9.04
N ARG A 313 22.01 -3.73 -9.01
CA ARG A 313 22.47 -3.09 -7.77
C ARG A 313 21.37 -3.06 -6.70
N TYR A 314 20.11 -2.80 -7.04
CA TYR A 314 19.01 -2.85 -6.06
C TYR A 314 18.74 -4.26 -5.57
N TYR A 315 18.73 -5.22 -6.49
CA TYR A 315 18.47 -6.63 -6.21
C TYR A 315 19.55 -7.22 -5.29
N PHE A 316 20.83 -7.05 -5.62
CA PHE A 316 21.95 -7.62 -4.87
C PHE A 316 22.27 -6.90 -3.56
N ARG A 317 21.72 -5.70 -3.33
CA ARG A 317 21.86 -5.00 -2.03
C ARG A 317 20.84 -5.44 -0.98
N GLN A 318 19.91 -6.32 -1.33
CA GLN A 318 19.00 -6.92 -0.36
C GLN A 318 19.79 -7.85 0.56
N SER A 319 19.64 -7.68 1.87
CA SER A 319 20.34 -8.49 2.87
C SER A 319 19.50 -9.65 3.42
N HIS A 320 18.20 -9.67 3.17
CA HIS A 320 17.24 -10.54 3.85
C HIS A 320 16.44 -11.41 2.87
N PHE A 321 17.14 -12.07 1.94
CA PHE A 321 16.48 -12.99 1.00
C PHE A 321 15.66 -14.06 1.73
N PHE A 322 14.48 -14.36 1.19
CA PHE A 322 13.50 -15.32 1.71
C PHE A 322 12.92 -15.00 3.10
N GLN A 323 13.17 -13.82 3.63
CA GLN A 323 12.62 -13.40 4.92
C GLN A 323 11.30 -12.63 4.73
N TYR A 324 10.51 -12.60 5.80
CA TYR A 324 9.29 -11.82 5.90
C TYR A 324 9.51 -10.70 6.92
N ARG A 325 9.49 -9.45 6.46
CA ARG A 325 9.64 -8.30 7.35
C ARG A 325 8.52 -8.33 8.40
N PHE A 326 8.86 -7.98 9.64
CA PHE A 326 7.99 -7.99 10.83
C PHE A 326 7.69 -9.38 11.40
N PHE A 327 7.87 -10.46 10.64
CA PHE A 327 7.64 -11.84 11.09
C PHE A 327 8.96 -12.57 11.37
N ASP A 328 9.90 -11.89 12.01
CA ASP A 328 11.20 -12.46 12.36
C ASP A 328 11.11 -13.36 13.61
N SER A 329 12.20 -14.07 13.88
CA SER A 329 12.26 -14.99 15.01
C SER A 329 12.07 -14.31 16.37
N ALA A 330 12.42 -13.03 16.52
CA ALA A 330 12.23 -12.29 17.76
C ALA A 330 10.76 -11.95 17.97
N SER A 331 10.07 -11.49 16.93
CA SER A 331 8.62 -11.23 16.97
C SER A 331 7.83 -12.52 17.24
N LEU A 332 8.20 -13.64 16.61
CA LEU A 332 7.56 -14.94 16.89
C LEU A 332 7.79 -15.42 18.32
N ARG A 333 9.01 -15.27 18.87
CA ARG A 333 9.29 -15.59 20.29
C ARG A 333 8.49 -14.71 21.24
N LEU A 334 8.37 -13.42 20.94
CA LEU A 334 7.59 -12.49 21.74
C LEU A 334 6.10 -12.85 21.71
N ALA A 335 5.53 -13.13 20.53
CA ALA A 335 4.16 -13.59 20.38
C ALA A 335 3.88 -14.86 21.20
N GLN A 336 4.78 -15.87 21.12
CA GLN A 336 4.67 -17.08 21.94
C GLN A 336 4.72 -16.77 23.45
N SER A 337 5.57 -15.83 23.85
CA SER A 337 5.67 -15.40 25.24
C SER A 337 4.39 -14.72 25.74
N ILE A 338 3.74 -13.93 24.89
CA ILE A 338 2.42 -13.34 25.13
C ILE A 338 1.37 -14.45 25.27
N SER A 339 1.26 -15.37 24.32
CA SER A 339 0.25 -16.46 24.36
C SER A 339 0.38 -17.40 25.55
N ARG A 340 1.58 -17.53 26.13
CA ARG A 340 1.78 -18.32 27.36
C ARG A 340 1.28 -17.60 28.62
N ARG A 341 1.18 -16.26 28.59
CA ARG A 341 0.79 -15.42 29.73
C ARG A 341 -0.65 -14.92 29.61
N VAL A 342 -1.12 -14.69 28.39
CA VAL A 342 -2.43 -14.12 28.07
C VAL A 342 -3.21 -15.13 27.23
N PRO A 343 -4.34 -15.66 27.73
CA PRO A 343 -5.23 -16.51 26.95
C PRO A 343 -5.68 -15.86 25.64
N ALA A 344 -5.96 -16.68 24.62
CA ALA A 344 -6.52 -16.17 23.37
C ALA A 344 -7.91 -15.55 23.62
N GLY A 345 -8.16 -14.37 23.04
CA GLY A 345 -9.36 -13.57 23.26
C GLY A 345 -9.24 -12.56 24.41
N ASP A 346 -8.28 -12.75 25.32
CA ASP A 346 -8.07 -11.82 26.43
C ASP A 346 -7.33 -10.55 25.98
N LYS A 347 -7.44 -9.51 26.81
CA LYS A 347 -6.90 -8.18 26.54
C LYS A 347 -5.46 -8.07 27.01
N THR A 348 -4.63 -7.40 26.21
CA THR A 348 -3.27 -7.01 26.55
C THR A 348 -3.02 -5.61 25.99
N PHE A 349 -2.05 -4.89 26.54
CA PHE A 349 -1.56 -3.66 25.91
C PHE A 349 -0.15 -3.84 25.39
N LEU A 350 0.06 -3.43 24.14
CA LEU A 350 1.32 -3.52 23.43
C LEU A 350 1.80 -2.11 23.12
N LEU A 351 2.92 -1.67 23.69
CA LEU A 351 3.50 -0.33 23.50
C LEU A 351 4.89 -0.43 22.85
N GLY A 352 5.13 0.31 21.77
CA GLY A 352 6.40 0.31 21.04
C GLY A 352 6.72 -0.97 20.26
N VAL A 353 5.94 -2.04 20.43
CA VAL A 353 6.11 -3.30 19.69
C VAL A 353 5.25 -3.33 18.41
N GLN A 354 5.50 -4.31 17.54
CA GLN A 354 4.75 -4.45 16.30
C GLN A 354 3.30 -4.93 16.55
N PRO A 355 2.27 -4.31 15.94
CA PRO A 355 0.87 -4.58 16.29
C PRO A 355 0.33 -5.91 15.77
N HIS A 356 0.96 -6.52 14.77
CA HIS A 356 0.57 -7.86 14.31
C HIS A 356 0.78 -8.94 15.39
N LEU A 357 1.49 -8.63 16.47
CA LEU A 357 1.60 -9.50 17.64
C LEU A 357 0.24 -9.85 18.24
N TYR A 358 -0.76 -8.95 18.23
CA TYR A 358 -2.12 -9.31 18.66
C TYR A 358 -2.71 -10.47 17.85
N VAL A 359 -2.44 -10.50 16.53
CA VAL A 359 -2.90 -11.57 15.63
C VAL A 359 -2.16 -12.86 15.95
N LEU A 360 -0.83 -12.79 16.09
CA LEU A 360 0.02 -13.94 16.37
C LEU A 360 -0.24 -14.54 17.75
N SER A 361 -0.55 -13.72 18.75
CA SER A 361 -0.85 -14.18 20.11
C SER A 361 -2.33 -14.51 20.32
N GLY A 362 -3.20 -14.11 19.40
CA GLY A 362 -4.65 -14.27 19.51
C GLY A 362 -5.28 -13.40 20.59
N THR A 363 -4.63 -12.30 20.99
CA THR A 363 -5.11 -11.38 22.03
C THR A 363 -5.82 -10.16 21.44
N LEU A 364 -6.42 -9.33 22.29
CA LEU A 364 -7.11 -8.10 21.90
C LEU A 364 -6.49 -6.87 22.56
N PRO A 365 -6.59 -5.68 21.95
CA PRO A 365 -6.18 -4.43 22.58
C PRO A 365 -7.09 -4.09 23.77
N SER A 366 -6.50 -3.50 24.81
CA SER A 366 -7.19 -2.90 25.94
C SER A 366 -8.27 -1.90 25.50
N GLY A 367 -9.41 -1.86 26.21
CA GLY A 367 -10.52 -0.93 25.94
C GLY A 367 -11.23 -1.16 24.61
N SER A 368 -10.88 -2.23 23.87
CA SER A 368 -11.32 -2.44 22.49
C SER A 368 -11.04 -1.24 21.58
N PHE A 369 -9.93 -0.52 21.83
CA PHE A 369 -9.48 0.61 21.04
C PHE A 369 -8.07 0.35 20.52
N PHE A 370 -7.90 0.48 19.21
CA PHE A 370 -6.65 0.24 18.51
C PHE A 370 -6.29 1.42 17.63
N VAL A 371 -5.05 1.86 17.77
CA VAL A 371 -4.42 2.84 16.90
C VAL A 371 -2.93 2.51 16.82
N TYR A 372 -2.33 2.75 15.65
CA TYR A 372 -0.89 2.68 15.53
C TYR A 372 -0.23 3.77 16.38
N GLN A 373 0.83 3.42 17.11
CA GLN A 373 1.50 4.33 18.03
C GLN A 373 2.48 5.26 17.32
N LEU A 374 2.02 5.90 16.26
CA LEU A 374 2.75 6.92 15.53
C LEU A 374 2.68 8.23 16.33
N PRO A 375 3.74 9.06 16.36
CA PRO A 375 3.76 10.29 17.16
C PRO A 375 2.53 11.19 16.91
N TRP A 376 2.14 11.31 15.64
CA TRP A 376 1.01 12.12 15.20
C TRP A 376 -0.36 11.50 15.50
N TYR A 377 -0.47 10.17 15.58
CA TYR A 377 -1.71 9.54 16.07
C TYR A 377 -1.85 9.69 17.58
N LEU A 378 -0.78 9.45 18.34
CA LEU A 378 -0.82 9.59 19.80
C LEU A 378 -1.08 11.02 20.24
N HIS A 379 -0.66 12.01 19.46
CA HIS A 379 -1.02 13.41 19.72
C HIS A 379 -2.55 13.63 19.77
N LEU A 380 -3.32 12.92 18.95
CA LEU A 380 -4.79 13.06 18.89
C LEU A 380 -5.54 12.01 19.70
N THR A 381 -4.93 10.84 19.93
CA THR A 381 -5.62 9.67 20.53
C THR A 381 -5.06 9.26 21.89
N GLY A 382 -3.98 9.87 22.35
CA GLY A 382 -3.27 9.49 23.58
C GLY A 382 -4.16 9.55 24.82
N ASP A 383 -4.93 10.63 24.99
CA ASP A 383 -5.84 10.79 26.13
C ASP A 383 -6.95 9.74 26.14
N ARG A 384 -7.51 9.45 24.97
CA ARG A 384 -8.51 8.39 24.80
C ARG A 384 -7.93 7.02 25.14
N MET A 385 -6.73 6.72 24.63
CA MET A 385 -6.05 5.46 24.92
C MET A 385 -5.74 5.29 26.41
N LEU A 386 -5.33 6.37 27.08
CA LEU A 386 -5.10 6.38 28.52
C LEU A 386 -6.40 6.14 29.30
N ALA A 387 -7.50 6.79 28.90
CA ALA A 387 -8.82 6.58 29.51
C ALA A 387 -9.29 5.12 29.34
N ASP A 388 -9.14 4.57 28.13
CA ASP A 388 -9.50 3.19 27.81
C ASP A 388 -8.65 2.16 28.60
N LEU A 389 -7.35 2.44 28.79
CA LEU A 389 -6.46 1.63 29.65
C LEU A 389 -6.83 1.69 31.13
N ALA A 390 -7.33 2.83 31.60
CA ALA A 390 -7.75 3.00 32.99
C ALA A 390 -9.10 2.34 33.28
N LEU A 391 -10.02 2.36 32.31
CA LEU A 391 -11.36 1.77 32.44
C LEU A 391 -11.34 0.24 32.30
N ASP A 392 -10.41 -0.29 31.52
CA ASP A 392 -10.34 -1.71 31.17
C ASP A 392 -8.88 -2.21 31.23
N PRO A 393 -8.26 -2.20 32.42
CA PRO A 393 -6.84 -2.49 32.57
C PRO A 393 -6.54 -3.94 32.21
N PRO A 394 -5.63 -4.21 31.25
CA PRO A 394 -5.22 -5.57 30.96
C PRO A 394 -4.36 -6.12 32.09
N ARG A 395 -4.31 -7.44 32.24
CA ARG A 395 -3.40 -8.06 33.22
C ARG A 395 -1.93 -7.80 32.90
N TYR A 396 -1.58 -7.80 31.61
CA TYR A 396 -0.19 -7.66 31.14
C TYR A 396 -0.04 -6.53 30.12
N ILE A 397 1.10 -5.84 30.23
CA ILE A 397 1.55 -4.82 29.28
C ILE A 397 2.95 -5.18 28.79
N PHE A 398 3.16 -5.09 27.48
CA PHE A 398 4.46 -5.34 26.83
C PHE A 398 4.95 -4.04 26.22
N PHE A 399 6.11 -3.56 26.66
CA PHE A 399 6.67 -2.27 26.28
C PHE A 399 8.09 -2.38 25.73
N ASP A 400 8.29 -2.06 24.45
CA ASP A 400 9.62 -1.93 23.87
C ASP A 400 10.23 -0.56 24.17
N THR A 401 11.21 -0.57 25.08
CA THR A 401 11.94 0.63 25.52
C THR A 401 12.83 1.23 24.45
N SER A 402 13.21 0.44 23.45
CA SER A 402 14.13 0.81 22.36
C SER A 402 13.41 1.34 21.11
N ALA A 403 12.07 1.26 21.10
CA ALA A 403 11.27 1.60 19.94
C ALA A 403 11.40 3.08 19.54
N VAL A 404 11.72 3.30 18.27
CA VAL A 404 11.82 4.62 17.65
C VAL A 404 10.93 4.65 16.42
N VAL A 405 10.05 5.65 16.36
CA VAL A 405 9.10 5.85 15.25
C VAL A 405 9.28 7.25 14.69
N ASP A 406 9.43 7.37 13.37
CA ASP A 406 9.69 8.64 12.69
C ASP A 406 10.87 9.43 13.34
N LYS A 407 11.89 8.69 13.80
CA LYS A 407 13.10 9.19 14.52
C LYS A 407 12.87 9.73 15.92
N VAL A 408 11.67 9.58 16.48
CA VAL A 408 11.35 9.97 17.85
C VAL A 408 11.18 8.70 18.70
N PRO A 409 11.87 8.58 19.85
CA PRO A 409 11.65 7.48 20.77
C PRO A 409 10.20 7.43 21.28
N VAL A 410 9.61 6.24 21.38
CA VAL A 410 8.26 6.05 21.96
C VAL A 410 8.19 6.61 23.38
N THR A 411 9.30 6.55 24.11
CA THR A 411 9.43 7.10 25.47
C THR A 411 9.18 8.60 25.59
N GLU A 412 9.36 9.35 24.50
CA GLU A 412 9.21 10.80 24.49
C GLU A 412 7.74 11.20 24.32
N TYR A 413 7.08 10.71 23.27
CA TYR A 413 5.72 11.15 22.91
C TYR A 413 4.61 10.32 23.56
N ALA A 414 4.90 9.12 24.07
CA ALA A 414 3.94 8.30 24.84
C ALA A 414 4.07 8.49 26.36
N ARG A 415 4.66 9.60 26.82
CA ARG A 415 4.97 9.86 28.23
C ARG A 415 3.79 9.67 29.21
N PRO A 416 2.56 10.15 28.92
CA PRO A 416 1.42 9.94 29.81
C PRO A 416 1.09 8.45 30.02
N LEU A 417 1.12 7.65 28.94
CA LEU A 417 0.90 6.20 29.00
C LEU A 417 1.98 5.51 29.84
N LEU A 418 3.25 5.93 29.71
CA LEU A 418 4.35 5.36 30.48
C LEU A 418 4.27 5.70 31.97
N GLN A 419 3.81 6.91 32.31
CA GLN A 419 3.58 7.29 33.69
C GLN A 419 2.48 6.43 34.33
N PHE A 420 1.39 6.17 33.60
CA PHE A 420 0.33 5.26 34.01
C PHE A 420 0.87 3.83 34.23
N ILE A 421 1.57 3.27 33.25
CA ILE A 421 2.14 1.92 33.34
C ILE A 421 3.05 1.80 34.57
N ARG A 422 3.96 2.75 34.79
CA ARG A 422 4.92 2.70 35.91
C ARG A 422 4.25 2.85 37.28
N ARG A 423 3.15 3.58 37.35
CA ARG A 423 2.37 3.79 38.59
C ARG A 423 1.55 2.54 38.92
N ASP A 424 0.80 2.03 37.95
CA ASP A 424 -0.27 1.05 38.18
C ASP A 424 0.14 -0.41 37.91
N TYR A 425 1.30 -0.62 37.28
CA TYR A 425 1.84 -1.94 37.00
C TYR A 425 3.19 -2.15 37.68
N ARG A 426 3.61 -3.41 37.82
CA ARG A 426 4.94 -3.80 38.31
C ARG A 426 5.72 -4.46 37.17
N LEU A 427 6.99 -4.10 37.02
CA LEU A 427 7.90 -4.76 36.10
C LEU A 427 8.13 -6.20 36.59
N MET A 428 7.77 -7.19 35.78
CA MET A 428 7.85 -8.61 36.12
C MET A 428 9.00 -9.31 35.40
N ASP A 429 9.24 -8.97 34.14
CA ASP A 429 10.14 -9.73 33.26
C ASP A 429 10.66 -8.83 32.13
N LYS A 430 11.68 -9.30 31.40
CA LYS A 430 12.25 -8.64 30.22
C LYS A 430 12.60 -9.66 29.13
N ILE A 431 12.08 -9.43 27.93
CA ILE A 431 12.28 -10.29 26.74
C ILE A 431 13.01 -9.49 25.68
N GLY A 432 14.34 -9.58 25.65
CA GLY A 432 15.16 -8.69 24.81
C GLY A 432 15.00 -7.24 25.30
N ASP A 433 14.56 -6.34 24.42
CA ASP A 433 14.31 -4.92 24.76
C ASP A 433 12.88 -4.64 25.24
N VAL A 434 12.02 -5.67 25.28
CA VAL A 434 10.63 -5.57 25.69
C VAL A 434 10.48 -5.88 27.18
N GLU A 435 10.07 -4.86 27.94
CA GLU A 435 9.68 -4.97 29.33
C GLU A 435 8.26 -5.52 29.46
N VAL A 436 8.06 -6.45 30.40
CA VAL A 436 6.76 -7.06 30.70
C VAL A 436 6.29 -6.56 32.06
N TYR A 437 5.15 -5.89 32.06
CA TYR A 437 4.50 -5.33 33.23
C TYR A 437 3.25 -6.13 33.58
N GLU A 438 3.01 -6.40 34.86
CA GLU A 438 1.78 -7.03 35.37
C GLU A 438 0.99 -6.05 36.24
N SER A 439 -0.33 -6.08 36.12
CA SER A 439 -1.25 -5.27 36.94
C SER A 439 -0.94 -5.46 38.44
N ARG A 440 -1.02 -4.37 39.20
CA ARG A 440 -0.95 -4.42 40.67
C ARG A 440 -2.27 -4.81 41.33
N TYR A 441 -3.35 -4.80 40.54
CA TYR A 441 -4.73 -5.08 40.96
C TYR A 441 -5.22 -6.41 40.39
#